data_AF-A0A1E7MXB1-F1
#
_entry.id   AF-A0A1E7MXB1-F1
#
_cell.length_a   1.000
_cell.length_b   1.000
_cell.length_c   1.000
_cell.angle_alpha   90.00
_cell.angle_beta   90.00
_cell.angle_gamma   90.00
#
_symmetry.space_group_name_H-M   'P 1'
#
loop_
_entity.id
_entity.type
_entity.pdbx_description
1 polymer ?
#
loop_
_entity_poly.entity_id
_entity_poly.type
_entity_poly.pdbx_seq_one_letter_code
_entity_poly.pdbx_strand_id
1 'polypeptide(L)'
;MGWDMTIEQPDGAGDPDYRFNAWSMGPAKAAMDRLGMLSHDHEAPWPRLEDFGLTMAEVYAAQRPGAPEWPEPVRAYLAAQAAAVEWQAEQPTGIPEYKIGHGNDGWLVTPAEIRAALIALEGQPESAKAGTMAEDSRWDEWIDYLRRAEAHGGFRVE
;
A
#
# COMPACT_ATOMS: atom_id res chain seq x y z
N MET A 1 -15.43 -4.11 -6.67
CA MET A 1 -14.48 -3.22 -5.97
C MET A 1 -13.10 -3.49 -6.56
N GLY A 2 -12.26 -2.47 -6.67
CA GLY A 2 -10.87 -2.60 -7.15
C GLY A 2 -9.97 -1.73 -6.30
N TRP A 3 -8.67 -1.96 -6.41
CA TRP A 3 -7.64 -1.22 -5.69
C TRP A 3 -6.90 -0.37 -6.72
N ASP A 4 -7.00 0.93 -6.55
CA ASP A 4 -6.27 1.92 -7.33
C ASP A 4 -4.95 2.18 -6.61
N MET A 5 -3.84 2.10 -7.35
CA MET A 5 -2.49 2.30 -6.84
C MET A 5 -1.87 3.51 -7.51
N THR A 6 -1.65 4.56 -6.74
CA THR A 6 -1.15 5.85 -7.22
C THR A 6 0.22 6.13 -6.63
N ILE A 7 1.17 6.51 -7.50
CA ILE A 7 2.54 6.85 -7.11
C ILE A 7 2.54 8.12 -6.23
N GLU A 8 3.31 8.12 -5.14
CA GLU A 8 3.31 9.21 -4.15
C GLU A 8 3.86 10.54 -4.71
N GLN A 9 4.92 10.47 -5.54
CA GLN A 9 5.57 11.65 -6.14
C GLN A 9 5.65 11.52 -7.66
N PRO A 10 4.54 11.66 -8.39
CA PRO A 10 4.54 11.48 -9.82
C PRO A 10 5.31 12.61 -10.53
N ASP A 11 6.09 12.28 -11.56
CA ASP A 11 6.84 13.23 -12.41
C ASP A 11 5.93 14.01 -13.40
N GLY A 12 4.61 13.82 -13.31
CA GLY A 12 3.59 14.47 -14.12
C GLY A 12 2.72 13.47 -14.87
N ALA A 13 2.25 13.82 -16.07
CA ALA A 13 1.27 13.04 -16.84
C ALA A 13 1.78 11.68 -17.39
N GLY A 14 2.98 11.24 -16.99
CA GLY A 14 3.65 10.03 -17.50
C GLY A 14 3.60 8.82 -16.57
N ASP A 15 3.17 9.01 -15.32
CA ASP A 15 3.12 7.93 -14.34
C ASP A 15 1.75 7.23 -14.38
N PRO A 16 1.72 5.93 -14.71
CA PRO A 16 0.47 5.20 -14.81
C PRO A 16 -0.07 4.89 -13.41
N ASP A 17 -1.34 5.23 -13.17
CA ASP A 17 -2.09 4.56 -12.10
C ASP A 17 -2.15 3.07 -12.42
N TYR A 18 -1.86 2.22 -11.43
CA TYR A 18 -1.99 0.78 -11.58
C TYR A 18 -3.23 0.30 -10.84
N ARG A 19 -4.07 -0.47 -11.53
CA ARG A 19 -5.31 -0.99 -10.92
C ARG A 19 -5.35 -2.50 -10.91
N PHE A 20 -5.57 -3.05 -9.72
CA PHE A 20 -6.06 -4.41 -9.56
C PHE A 20 -7.58 -4.40 -9.41
N ASN A 21 -8.25 -5.35 -10.05
CA ASN A 21 -9.66 -5.60 -9.78
C ASN A 21 -9.81 -6.76 -8.78
N ALA A 22 -11.03 -6.98 -8.28
CA ALA A 22 -11.36 -8.07 -7.36
C ALA A 22 -10.87 -9.46 -7.81
N TRP A 23 -10.75 -9.69 -9.12
CA TRP A 23 -10.35 -10.97 -9.70
C TRP A 23 -8.84 -11.09 -9.89
N SER A 24 -8.12 -9.98 -10.09
CA SER A 24 -6.67 -9.98 -10.35
C SER A 24 -5.83 -9.81 -9.08
N MET A 25 -6.36 -9.19 -8.03
CA MET A 25 -5.61 -8.98 -6.78
C MET A 25 -5.21 -10.29 -6.11
N GLY A 26 -6.13 -11.25 -5.97
CA GLY A 26 -5.84 -12.54 -5.34
C GLY A 26 -4.72 -13.32 -6.04
N PRO A 27 -4.82 -13.56 -7.36
CA PRO A 27 -3.75 -14.17 -8.14
C PRO A 27 -2.41 -13.42 -8.06
N ALA A 28 -2.44 -12.08 -8.13
CA ALA A 28 -1.22 -11.28 -8.03
C ALA A 28 -0.55 -11.42 -6.65
N LYS A 29 -1.32 -11.36 -5.56
CA LYS A 29 -0.81 -11.62 -4.21
C LYS A 29 -0.22 -13.02 -4.09
N ALA A 30 -0.89 -14.04 -4.62
CA ALA A 30 -0.38 -15.42 -4.59
C ALA A 30 0.91 -15.60 -5.42
N ALA A 31 1.04 -14.86 -6.53
CA ALA A 31 2.27 -14.80 -7.31
C ALA A 31 3.40 -14.11 -6.53
N MET A 32 3.13 -12.95 -5.94
CA MET A 32 4.07 -12.22 -5.10
C MET A 32 4.53 -13.06 -3.90
N ASP A 33 3.61 -13.74 -3.22
CA ASP A 33 3.91 -14.61 -2.09
C ASP A 33 4.82 -15.78 -2.48
N ARG A 34 4.50 -16.48 -3.58
CA ARG A 34 5.34 -17.56 -4.12
C ARG A 34 6.76 -17.10 -4.49
N LEU A 35 6.89 -15.86 -4.95
CA LEU A 35 8.17 -15.26 -5.33
C LEU A 35 8.88 -14.59 -4.15
N GLY A 36 8.30 -14.64 -2.94
CA GLY A 36 8.88 -14.06 -1.72
C GLY A 36 8.83 -12.53 -1.67
N MET A 37 7.99 -11.91 -2.49
CA MET A 37 7.86 -10.45 -2.57
C MET A 37 7.00 -9.85 -1.45
N LEU A 38 6.21 -10.67 -0.75
CA LEU A 38 5.38 -10.22 0.38
C LEU A 38 6.08 -10.44 1.71
N SER A 39 5.83 -9.53 2.66
CA SER A 39 6.07 -9.80 4.07
C SER A 39 4.75 -10.09 4.79
N HIS A 40 4.85 -10.95 5.80
CA HIS A 40 3.75 -11.35 6.68
C HIS A 40 3.88 -10.70 8.06
N ASP A 41 4.48 -9.51 8.08
CA ASP A 41 4.63 -8.71 9.29
C ASP A 41 3.27 -8.29 9.84
N HIS A 42 3.24 -8.02 11.15
CA HIS A 42 2.03 -7.55 11.78
C HIS A 42 1.67 -6.13 11.31
N GLU A 43 0.38 -5.92 11.10
CA GLU A 43 -0.19 -4.61 10.80
C GLU A 43 0.17 -3.60 11.90
N ALA A 44 0.50 -2.37 11.48
CA ALA A 44 0.69 -1.27 12.39
C ALA A 44 -0.56 -1.10 13.27
N PRO A 45 -0.44 -0.85 14.59
CA PRO A 45 -1.60 -0.65 15.44
C PRO A 45 -2.47 0.50 14.90
N TRP A 46 -3.68 0.16 14.45
CA TRP A 46 -4.63 1.16 13.98
C TRP A 46 -5.14 2.00 15.16
N PRO A 47 -5.12 3.35 15.07
CA PRO A 47 -5.60 4.20 16.15
C PRO A 47 -7.09 3.99 16.37
N ARG A 48 -7.49 3.81 17.64
CA ARG A 48 -8.91 3.67 17.99
C ARG A 48 -9.47 5.02 18.40
N LEU A 49 -10.68 5.32 17.95
CA LEU A 49 -11.37 6.58 18.27
C LEU A 49 -11.49 6.78 19.79
N GLU A 50 -11.73 5.70 20.53
CA GLU A 50 -11.90 5.69 21.97
C GLU A 50 -10.63 6.15 22.71
N ASP A 51 -9.44 5.91 22.15
CA ASP A 51 -8.16 6.34 22.74
C ASP A 51 -8.03 7.87 22.74
N PHE A 52 -8.81 8.55 21.89
CA PHE A 52 -8.88 10.02 21.78
C PHE A 52 -10.17 10.59 22.39
N GLY A 53 -11.00 9.74 23.00
CA GLY A 53 -12.30 10.15 23.53
C GLY A 53 -13.29 10.58 22.44
N LEU A 54 -13.15 10.04 21.23
CA LEU A 54 -13.96 10.40 20.07
C LEU A 54 -14.98 9.31 19.71
N THR A 55 -16.00 9.74 19.00
CA THR A 55 -16.91 8.90 18.23
C THR A 55 -16.74 9.14 16.73
N MET A 56 -17.17 8.19 15.91
CA MET A 56 -17.12 8.33 14.46
C MET A 56 -17.95 9.54 13.98
N ALA A 57 -19.04 9.87 14.66
CA ALA A 57 -19.89 11.01 14.35
C ALA A 57 -19.17 12.36 14.52
N GLU A 58 -18.32 12.48 15.53
CA GLU A 58 -17.52 13.70 15.77
C GLU A 58 -16.45 13.88 14.70
N VAL A 59 -15.78 12.80 14.30
CA VAL A 59 -14.81 12.84 13.20
C VAL A 59 -15.49 13.23 11.89
N TYR A 60 -16.62 12.60 11.56
CA TYR A 60 -17.37 12.99 10.36
C TYR A 60 -17.87 14.42 10.39
N ALA A 61 -18.32 14.92 11.54
CA ALA A 61 -18.76 16.30 11.68
C ALA A 61 -17.61 17.28 11.43
N ALA A 62 -16.40 16.98 11.94
CA ALA A 62 -15.21 17.81 11.76
C ALA A 62 -14.65 17.79 10.33
N GLN A 63 -14.87 16.70 9.56
CA GLN A 63 -14.44 16.60 8.16
C GLN A 63 -15.41 17.24 7.16
N ARG A 64 -16.55 17.79 7.61
CA ARG A 64 -17.52 18.42 6.69
C ARG A 64 -16.93 19.68 6.06
N PRO A 65 -17.18 19.92 4.76
CA PRO A 65 -16.82 21.18 4.11
C PRO A 65 -17.39 22.38 4.89
N GLY A 66 -16.53 23.36 5.19
CA GLY A 66 -16.91 24.56 5.94
C GLY A 66 -17.02 24.38 7.46
N ALA A 67 -16.63 23.23 8.01
CA ALA A 67 -16.43 23.09 9.44
C ALA A 67 -15.33 24.06 9.94
N PRO A 68 -15.42 24.54 11.20
CA PRO A 68 -14.33 25.26 11.83
C PRO A 68 -13.07 24.38 11.94
N GLU A 69 -11.94 24.99 12.32
CA GLU A 69 -10.70 24.27 12.59
C GLU A 69 -10.94 23.02 13.44
N TRP A 70 -10.31 21.90 13.07
CA TRP A 70 -10.50 20.63 13.73
C TRP A 70 -10.21 20.72 15.23
N PRO A 71 -11.12 20.22 16.09
CA PRO A 71 -10.84 20.06 17.51
C PRO A 71 -9.54 19.28 17.73
N GLU A 72 -8.80 19.61 18.78
CA GLU A 72 -7.50 18.97 19.05
C GLU A 72 -7.56 17.43 19.07
N PRO A 73 -8.57 16.78 19.69
CA PRO A 73 -8.65 15.32 19.67
C PRO A 73 -8.83 14.75 18.26
N VAL A 74 -9.59 15.43 17.40
CA VAL A 74 -9.77 15.03 15.99
C VAL A 74 -8.46 15.18 15.23
N ARG A 75 -7.72 16.26 15.44
CA ARG A 75 -6.38 16.44 14.82
C ARG A 75 -5.42 15.35 15.27
N ALA A 76 -5.39 15.04 16.55
CA ALA A 76 -4.53 14.02 17.12
C ALA A 76 -4.86 12.63 16.55
N TYR A 77 -6.15 12.29 16.44
CA TYR A 77 -6.61 11.05 15.82
C TYR A 77 -6.22 10.96 14.34
N LEU A 78 -6.45 12.00 13.54
CA LEU A 78 -6.11 12.01 12.12
C LEU A 78 -4.60 11.96 11.89
N ALA A 79 -3.80 12.62 12.75
CA ALA A 79 -2.36 12.52 12.71
C ALA A 79 -1.87 11.11 13.05
N ALA A 80 -2.49 10.44 14.04
CA ALA A 80 -2.18 9.05 14.36
C ALA A 80 -2.58 8.09 13.23
N GLN A 81 -3.69 8.37 12.54
CA GLN A 81 -4.11 7.61 11.37
C GLN A 81 -3.12 7.76 10.21
N ALA A 82 -2.70 9.01 9.92
CA ALA A 82 -1.67 9.28 8.92
C ALA A 82 -0.36 8.55 9.25
N ALA A 83 0.07 8.58 10.51
CA ALA A 83 1.26 7.85 10.94
C ALA A 83 1.11 6.33 10.82
N ALA A 84 -0.09 5.78 11.05
CA ALA A 84 -0.35 4.35 10.88
C ALA A 84 -0.24 3.94 9.41
N VAL A 85 -0.88 4.67 8.49
CA VAL A 85 -0.87 4.31 7.06
C VAL A 85 0.51 4.49 6.40
N GLU A 86 1.37 5.34 6.98
CA GLU A 86 2.76 5.56 6.56
C GLU A 86 3.78 4.69 7.29
N TRP A 87 3.33 3.89 8.27
CA TRP A 87 4.22 3.05 9.05
C TRP A 87 4.93 2.01 8.17
N GLN A 88 6.22 1.79 8.44
CA GLN A 88 7.02 0.72 7.86
C GLN A 88 7.86 0.03 8.94
N ALA A 89 8.22 -1.23 8.71
CA ALA A 89 9.21 -1.91 9.54
C ALA A 89 10.60 -1.25 9.39
N GLU A 90 11.44 -1.35 10.43
CA GLU A 90 12.82 -0.84 10.38
C GLU A 90 13.66 -1.59 9.33
N GLN A 91 13.37 -2.87 9.11
CA GLN A 91 14.01 -3.72 8.12
C GLN A 91 12.96 -4.46 7.29
N PRO A 92 12.41 -3.83 6.24
CA PRO A 92 11.43 -4.47 5.38
C PRO A 92 12.02 -5.69 4.66
N THR A 93 11.27 -6.79 4.62
CA THR A 93 11.64 -8.01 3.87
C THR A 93 10.81 -8.21 2.61
N GLY A 94 9.85 -7.32 2.35
CA GLY A 94 8.94 -7.35 1.22
C GLY A 94 7.86 -6.28 1.36
N ILE A 95 6.85 -6.33 0.50
CA ILE A 95 5.64 -5.52 0.64
C ILE A 95 4.73 -6.17 1.68
N PRO A 96 4.34 -5.49 2.77
CA PRO A 96 3.46 -6.08 3.76
C PRO A 96 2.11 -6.46 3.13
N GLU A 97 1.71 -7.72 3.28
CA GLU A 97 0.52 -8.26 2.65
C GLU A 97 -0.74 -7.42 2.99
N TYR A 98 -0.85 -6.96 4.23
CA TYR A 98 -2.01 -6.22 4.72
C TYR A 98 -2.19 -4.86 4.01
N LYS A 99 -1.12 -4.27 3.47
CA LYS A 99 -1.19 -2.99 2.74
C LYS A 99 -1.81 -3.14 1.35
N ILE A 100 -1.89 -4.36 0.81
CA ILE A 100 -2.43 -4.64 -0.53
C ILE A 100 -3.62 -5.61 -0.48
N GLY A 101 -4.76 -5.17 -1.01
CA GLY A 101 -5.90 -6.06 -1.26
C GLY A 101 -6.82 -6.34 -0.06
N HIS A 102 -6.54 -5.82 1.14
CA HIS A 102 -7.42 -5.97 2.32
C HIS A 102 -8.41 -4.82 2.48
N GLY A 103 -8.03 -3.62 2.04
CA GLY A 103 -8.85 -2.41 2.14
C GLY A 103 -8.31 -1.30 1.25
N ASN A 104 -9.00 -0.16 1.29
CA ASN A 104 -8.70 1.06 0.54
C ASN A 104 -8.42 2.18 1.55
N ASP A 105 -7.55 1.87 2.52
CA ASP A 105 -7.36 2.69 3.72
C ASP A 105 -6.25 3.75 3.54
N GLY A 106 -5.71 3.90 2.33
CA GLY A 106 -4.67 4.88 2.01
C GLY A 106 -3.26 4.46 2.42
N TRP A 107 -3.03 3.15 2.61
CA TRP A 107 -1.73 2.58 2.97
C TRP A 107 -0.65 3.01 1.99
N LEU A 108 0.46 3.53 2.52
CA LEU A 108 1.67 3.79 1.74
C LEU A 108 2.53 2.54 1.73
N VAL A 109 2.74 2.00 0.52
CA VAL A 109 3.80 1.02 0.26
C VAL A 109 5.07 1.79 -0.07
N THR A 110 6.05 1.72 0.83
CA THR A 110 7.23 2.58 0.84
C THR A 110 8.30 2.10 -0.15
N PRO A 111 9.25 2.97 -0.56
CA PRO A 111 10.38 2.56 -1.40
C PRO A 111 11.21 1.42 -0.80
N ALA A 112 11.35 1.37 0.54
CA ALA A 112 12.12 0.33 1.21
C ALA A 112 11.43 -1.04 1.11
N GLU A 113 10.11 -1.09 1.29
CA GLU A 113 9.30 -2.30 1.12
C GLU A 113 9.30 -2.79 -0.34
N ILE A 114 9.17 -1.87 -1.30
CA ILE A 114 9.23 -2.18 -2.74
C ILE A 114 10.62 -2.73 -3.10
N ARG A 115 11.70 -2.06 -2.67
CA ARG A 115 13.07 -2.51 -2.91
C ARG A 115 13.29 -3.92 -2.37
N ALA A 116 12.82 -4.20 -1.14
CA ALA A 116 12.94 -5.51 -0.54
C ALA A 116 12.20 -6.58 -1.37
N ALA A 117 11.00 -6.28 -1.85
CA ALA A 117 10.24 -7.17 -2.72
C ALA A 117 10.95 -7.43 -4.06
N LEU A 118 11.53 -6.41 -4.69
CA LEU A 118 12.27 -6.55 -5.94
C LEU A 118 13.55 -7.37 -5.76
N ILE A 119 14.28 -7.18 -4.65
CA ILE A 119 15.45 -8.02 -4.30
C ILE A 119 15.03 -9.50 -4.14
N ALA A 120 13.92 -9.75 -3.46
CA ALA A 120 13.40 -11.11 -3.28
C ALA A 120 13.08 -11.76 -4.62
N LEU A 121 12.42 -11.02 -5.53
CA LEU A 121 12.15 -11.46 -6.89
C LEU A 121 13.45 -11.78 -7.64
N GLU A 122 14.44 -10.89 -7.62
CA GLU A 122 15.71 -11.08 -8.32
C GLU A 122 16.45 -12.34 -7.87
N GLY A 123 16.38 -12.66 -6.57
CA GLY A 123 16.96 -13.87 -5.97
C GLY A 123 16.30 -15.19 -6.37
N GLN A 124 15.13 -15.15 -7.02
CA GLN A 124 14.44 -16.36 -7.46
C GLN A 124 15.10 -17.01 -8.69
N PRO A 125 15.04 -18.35 -8.82
CA PRO A 125 15.44 -19.03 -10.05
C PRO A 125 14.63 -18.55 -11.27
N GLU A 126 15.26 -18.47 -12.44
CA GLU A 126 14.60 -18.06 -13.69
C GLU A 126 13.38 -18.94 -14.02
N SER A 127 13.41 -20.23 -13.66
CA SER A 127 12.27 -21.14 -13.84
C SER A 127 11.06 -20.75 -12.99
N ALA A 128 11.27 -20.21 -11.79
CA ALA A 128 10.20 -19.73 -10.92
C ALA A 128 9.58 -18.44 -11.48
N LYS A 129 10.43 -17.49 -11.90
CA LYS A 129 10.01 -16.25 -12.55
C LYS A 129 9.19 -16.53 -13.82
N ALA A 130 9.70 -17.39 -14.70
CA ALA A 130 9.03 -17.75 -15.95
C ALA A 130 7.67 -18.43 -15.73
N GLY A 131 7.54 -19.27 -14.70
CA GLY A 131 6.27 -19.89 -14.34
C GLY A 131 5.21 -18.85 -13.97
N THR A 132 5.57 -17.87 -13.14
CA THR A 132 4.67 -16.78 -12.76
C THR A 132 4.33 -15.84 -13.92
N MET A 133 5.32 -15.46 -14.74
CA MET A 133 5.10 -14.61 -15.92
C MET A 133 4.15 -15.24 -16.94
N ALA A 134 4.15 -16.57 -17.06
CA ALA A 134 3.24 -17.27 -17.96
C ALA A 134 1.79 -17.31 -17.43
N GLU A 135 1.58 -17.15 -16.13
CA GLU A 135 0.26 -17.21 -15.47
C GLU A 135 -0.45 -15.83 -15.45
N ASP A 136 0.31 -14.73 -15.46
CA ASP A 136 -0.24 -13.37 -15.45
C ASP A 136 0.44 -12.47 -16.50
N SER A 137 -0.30 -12.14 -17.55
CA SER A 137 0.18 -11.29 -18.65
C SER A 137 0.47 -9.84 -18.24
N ARG A 138 0.04 -9.42 -17.05
CA ARG A 138 0.32 -8.09 -16.48
C ARG A 138 1.49 -8.12 -15.49
N TRP A 139 2.15 -9.26 -15.31
CA TRP A 139 3.25 -9.36 -14.36
C TRP A 139 4.39 -8.39 -14.69
N ASP A 140 4.78 -8.26 -15.96
CA ASP A 140 5.82 -7.32 -16.37
C ASP A 140 5.40 -5.86 -16.12
N GLU A 141 4.13 -5.53 -16.38
CA GLU A 141 3.54 -4.21 -16.10
C GLU A 141 3.60 -3.90 -14.60
N TRP A 142 3.31 -4.90 -13.75
CA TRP A 142 3.39 -4.78 -12.31
C TRP A 142 4.82 -4.55 -11.81
N ILE A 143 5.79 -5.32 -12.30
CA ILE A 143 7.20 -5.14 -11.90
C ILE A 143 7.74 -3.78 -12.36
N ASP A 144 7.39 -3.33 -13.56
CA ASP A 144 7.77 -2.01 -14.04
C ASP A 144 7.11 -0.89 -13.24
N TYR A 145 5.85 -1.05 -12.85
CA TYR A 145 5.17 -0.14 -11.93
C TYR A 145 5.90 -0.05 -10.59
N LEU A 146 6.26 -1.20 -9.98
CA LEU A 146 7.00 -1.22 -8.71
C LEU A 146 8.33 -0.48 -8.81
N ARG A 147 9.11 -0.70 -9.87
CA ARG A 147 10.38 0.00 -10.08
C ARG A 147 10.20 1.52 -10.18
N ARG A 148 9.14 1.97 -10.83
CA ARG A 148 8.80 3.40 -10.88
C ARG A 148 8.38 3.92 -9.52
N ALA A 149 7.44 3.26 -8.86
CA ALA A 149 6.99 3.65 -7.53
C ALA A 149 8.15 3.74 -6.54
N GLU A 150 9.11 2.80 -6.56
CA GLU A 150 10.33 2.85 -5.74
C GLU A 150 11.11 4.17 -5.93
N ALA A 151 11.28 4.62 -7.16
CA ALA A 151 12.02 5.84 -7.50
C ALA A 151 11.23 7.12 -7.15
N HIS A 152 9.92 7.01 -6.89
CA HIS A 152 8.99 8.14 -6.72
C HIS A 152 8.28 8.13 -5.36
N GLY A 153 8.96 7.65 -4.31
CA GLY A 153 8.45 7.74 -2.94
C GLY A 153 7.44 6.66 -2.55
N GLY A 154 7.19 5.67 -3.40
CA GLY A 154 6.27 4.57 -3.17
C GLY A 154 4.93 4.74 -3.88
N PHE A 155 3.92 4.01 -3.42
CA PHE A 155 2.55 4.16 -3.89
C PHE A 155 1.53 4.00 -2.78
N ARG A 156 0.37 4.66 -2.94
CA ARG A 156 -0.79 4.51 -2.05
C ARG A 156 -1.82 3.55 -2.62
N VAL A 157 -2.55 2.87 -1.73
CA VAL A 157 -3.61 1.91 -2.08
C VAL A 157 -4.99 2.47 -1.68
N GLU A 158 -5.84 2.73 -2.68
CA GLU A 158 -7.17 3.38 -2.57
C GLU A 158 -8.29 2.66 -3.32
#